data_AF-H1PSY3-F1
#
_entry.id   AF-H1PSY3-F1
#
_cell.length_a   1.000
_cell.length_b   1.000
_cell.length_c   1.000
_cell.angle_alpha   90.00
_cell.angle_beta   90.00
_cell.angle_gamma   90.00
#
_symmetry.space_group_name_H-M   'P 1'
#
loop_
_entity.id
_entity.type
_entity.pdbx_description
1 polymer ?
#
loop_
_entity_poly.entity_id
_entity_poly.type
_entity_poly.pdbx_seq_one_letter_code
_entity_poly.pdbx_strand_id
1 'polypeptide(L)'
;MSSVEKVEKEEFKPLIVAFCCNWCSYAGADLAGTSRLNYPANVKIIRVPCSCRVNTNFIIRAFQKGADGVVIAGCHPGDCHYSTGNYYTRRRFSVFINLLEYMGIEKERFKIDWISAAEANKFATVMNEVLENVHRLGPNKKLRDGRWK
;
A
#
# COMPACT_ATOMS: atom_id res chain seq x y z
N MET A 1 -36.97 -28.80 -14.40
CA MET A 1 -36.69 -27.51 -15.05
C MET A 1 -35.87 -26.67 -14.09
N SER A 2 -34.67 -26.31 -14.55
CA SER A 2 -33.84 -25.20 -14.09
C SER A 2 -33.27 -25.25 -12.67
N SER A 3 -32.23 -26.08 -12.52
CA SER A 3 -31.09 -25.79 -11.65
C SER A 3 -30.53 -24.41 -12.01
N VAL A 4 -30.88 -23.39 -11.23
CA VAL A 4 -30.20 -22.09 -11.34
C VAL A 4 -28.94 -22.18 -10.50
N GLU A 5 -27.82 -22.46 -11.19
CA GLU A 5 -26.48 -22.28 -10.65
C GLU A 5 -26.35 -20.82 -10.19
N LYS A 6 -26.37 -20.62 -8.86
CA LYS A 6 -25.87 -19.37 -8.26
C LYS A 6 -24.37 -19.35 -8.50
N VAL A 7 -23.94 -18.70 -9.58
CA VAL A 7 -22.57 -18.23 -9.72
C VAL A 7 -22.38 -17.17 -8.64
N GLU A 8 -21.85 -17.57 -7.49
CA GLU A 8 -21.35 -16.64 -6.47
C GLU A 8 -20.26 -15.80 -7.14
N LYS A 9 -20.56 -14.55 -7.48
CA LYS A 9 -19.53 -13.56 -7.82
C LYS A 9 -18.62 -13.49 -6.60
N GLU A 10 -17.40 -14.02 -6.70
CA GLU A 10 -16.39 -13.84 -5.66
C GLU A 10 -16.33 -12.35 -5.30
N GLU A 11 -16.60 -12.05 -4.04
CA GLU A 11 -16.58 -10.68 -3.53
C GLU A 11 -15.18 -10.10 -3.73
N PHE A 12 -15.09 -8.98 -4.45
CA PHE A 12 -13.81 -8.37 -4.80
C PHE A 12 -13.07 -7.97 -3.52
N LYS A 13 -11.93 -8.62 -3.27
CA LYS A 13 -11.06 -8.36 -2.14
C LYS A 13 -9.79 -7.64 -2.64
N PRO A 14 -9.66 -6.33 -2.44
CA PRO A 14 -8.51 -5.58 -2.92
C PRO A 14 -7.20 -6.10 -2.34
N LEU A 15 -6.21 -6.35 -3.19
CA LEU A 15 -4.85 -6.67 -2.75
C LEU A 15 -4.06 -5.38 -2.53
N ILE A 16 -3.62 -5.13 -1.29
CA ILE A 16 -2.81 -3.96 -0.94
C ILE A 16 -1.39 -4.40 -0.62
N VAL A 17 -0.40 -3.79 -1.26
CA VAL A 17 1.02 -4.00 -0.94
C VAL A 17 1.55 -2.80 -0.17
N ALA A 18 2.02 -3.00 1.05
CA ALA A 18 2.54 -1.94 1.91
C ALA A 18 4.06 -2.10 2.10
N PHE A 19 4.84 -1.14 1.61
CA PHE A 19 6.27 -1.06 1.90
C PHE A 19 6.48 -0.30 3.20
N CYS A 20 6.86 -1.01 4.27
CA CYS A 20 7.03 -0.43 5.59
C CYS A 20 8.52 -0.33 5.95
N CYS A 21 8.95 0.85 6.40
CA CYS A 21 10.29 1.00 6.94
C CYS A 21 10.45 0.17 8.22
N ASN A 22 11.64 -0.42 8.36
CA ASN A 22 11.99 -1.30 9.46
C ASN A 22 11.80 -0.67 10.84
N TRP A 23 12.21 0.57 10.97
CA TRP A 23 12.40 1.22 12.27
C TRP A 23 11.14 1.82 12.87
N CYS A 24 10.24 2.33 12.02
CA CYS A 24 9.04 3.03 12.48
C CYS A 24 7.79 2.28 12.03
N SER A 25 7.47 2.29 10.75
CA SER A 25 6.17 1.83 10.27
C SER A 25 5.97 0.32 10.36
N TYR A 26 7.04 -0.48 10.25
CA TYR A 26 6.95 -1.92 10.49
C TYR A 26 6.69 -2.21 11.98
N ALA A 27 7.39 -1.51 12.88
CA ALA A 27 7.12 -1.59 14.31
C ALA A 27 5.71 -1.08 14.67
N GLY A 28 5.20 -0.05 13.99
CA GLY A 28 3.82 0.41 14.13
C GLY A 28 2.79 -0.63 13.68
N ALA A 29 3.11 -1.42 12.64
CA ALA A 29 2.30 -2.56 12.22
C ALA A 29 2.32 -3.70 13.25
N ASP A 30 3.49 -4.01 13.82
CA ASP A 30 3.63 -4.98 14.90
C ASP A 30 2.85 -4.54 16.15
N LEU A 31 2.91 -3.24 16.48
CA LEU A 31 2.14 -2.66 17.57
C LEU A 31 0.62 -2.71 17.29
N ALA A 32 0.18 -2.51 16.04
CA ALA A 32 -1.22 -2.68 15.67
C ALA A 32 -1.68 -4.14 15.86
N GLY A 33 -0.84 -5.12 15.52
CA GLY A 33 -1.10 -6.53 15.77
C GLY A 33 -1.20 -6.87 17.27
N THR A 34 -0.23 -6.43 18.07
CA THR A 34 -0.23 -6.67 19.53
C THR A 34 -1.38 -5.95 20.25
N SER A 35 -1.76 -4.77 19.77
CA SER A 35 -2.91 -4.00 20.27
C SER A 35 -4.26 -4.52 19.76
N ARG A 36 -4.28 -5.58 18.95
CA ARG A 36 -5.48 -6.19 18.36
C ARG A 36 -6.33 -5.19 17.58
N LEU A 37 -5.68 -4.24 16.90
CA LEU A 37 -6.37 -3.32 16.02
C LEU A 37 -6.74 -4.03 14.72
N ASN A 38 -8.01 -3.92 14.36
CA ASN A 38 -8.50 -4.50 13.12
C ASN A 38 -8.09 -3.64 11.91
N TYR A 39 -7.36 -4.26 11.01
CA TYR A 39 -7.14 -3.78 9.65
C TYR A 39 -7.22 -4.97 8.68
N PRO A 40 -7.36 -4.73 7.37
CA PRO A 40 -7.77 -5.78 6.44
C PRO A 40 -6.65 -6.82 6.25
N ALA A 41 -7.02 -8.11 6.28
CA ALA A 41 -6.08 -9.23 6.08
C ALA A 41 -5.44 -9.26 4.67
N ASN A 42 -5.97 -8.46 3.74
CA ASN A 42 -5.53 -8.37 2.36
C ASN A 42 -4.32 -7.44 2.18
N VAL A 43 -3.85 -6.81 3.25
CA VAL A 43 -2.62 -6.01 3.26
C VAL A 43 -1.41 -6.93 3.38
N LYS A 44 -0.51 -6.89 2.39
CA LYS A 44 0.76 -7.61 2.38
C LYS A 44 1.90 -6.64 2.63
N ILE A 45 2.51 -6.75 3.81
CA ILE A 45 3.62 -5.88 4.22
C ILE A 45 4.94 -6.41 3.66
N ILE A 46 5.68 -5.55 2.97
CA ILE A 46 7.06 -5.78 2.56
C ILE A 46 7.96 -4.90 3.42
N ARG A 47 8.76 -5.55 4.26
CA ARG A 47 9.73 -4.88 5.13
C ARG A 47 10.90 -4.36 4.30
N VAL A 48 11.23 -3.08 4.46
CA VAL A 48 12.41 -2.44 3.87
C VAL A 48 13.21 -1.71 4.96
N PRO A 49 14.54 -1.60 4.88
CA PRO A 49 15.33 -0.90 5.89
C PRO A 49 14.87 0.55 6.07
N CYS A 50 14.60 1.25 4.97
CA CYS A 50 14.14 2.64 4.95
C CYS A 50 13.14 2.83 3.81
N SER A 51 12.22 3.80 3.92
CA SER A 51 11.33 4.18 2.81
C SER A 51 12.10 4.61 1.55
N CYS A 52 13.30 5.18 1.70
CA CYS A 52 14.16 5.57 0.57
C CYS A 52 14.59 4.38 -0.31
N ARG A 53 14.64 3.18 0.28
CA ARG A 53 14.99 1.95 -0.44
C ARG A 53 13.98 1.60 -1.51
N VAL A 54 12.74 2.07 -1.37
CA VAL A 54 11.65 1.82 -2.31
C VAL A 54 11.93 2.59 -3.59
N ASN A 55 12.23 1.85 -4.65
CA ASN A 55 12.40 2.36 -6.00
C ASN A 55 11.01 2.43 -6.67
N THR A 56 10.79 3.40 -7.56
CA THR A 56 9.56 3.53 -8.36
C THR A 56 9.24 2.25 -9.14
N ASN A 57 10.26 1.53 -9.62
CA ASN A 57 10.12 0.24 -10.29
C ASN A 57 9.44 -0.81 -9.40
N PHE A 58 9.61 -0.77 -8.08
CA PHE A 58 8.91 -1.69 -7.18
C PHE A 58 7.41 -1.41 -7.15
N ILE A 59 7.01 -0.15 -7.24
CA ILE A 59 5.60 0.25 -7.27
C ILE A 59 4.96 -0.18 -8.58
N ILE A 60 5.62 0.10 -9.71
CA ILE A 60 5.17 -0.37 -11.03
C ILE A 60 5.07 -1.90 -11.05
N ARG A 61 6.08 -2.59 -10.50
CA ARG A 61 6.08 -4.06 -10.45
C ARG A 61 4.98 -4.63 -9.56
N ALA A 62 4.62 -3.95 -8.47
CA ALA A 62 3.51 -4.34 -7.61
C ALA A 62 2.18 -4.27 -8.38
N PHE A 63 1.91 -3.17 -9.10
CA PHE A 63 0.73 -3.06 -9.96
C PHE A 63 0.73 -4.11 -11.09
N GLN A 64 1.88 -4.35 -11.72
CA GLN A 64 2.06 -5.39 -12.75
C GLN A 64 1.72 -6.79 -12.24
N LYS A 65 2.03 -7.10 -10.99
CA LYS A 65 1.72 -8.38 -10.34
C LYS A 65 0.29 -8.47 -9.79
N GLY A 66 -0.54 -7.46 -10.02
CA GLY A 66 -1.96 -7.47 -9.66
C GLY A 66 -2.30 -6.80 -8.33
N ALA A 67 -1.42 -5.97 -7.76
CA ALA A 67 -1.82 -5.11 -6.64
C ALA A 67 -2.91 -4.12 -7.09
N ASP A 68 -3.94 -3.96 -6.26
CA ASP A 68 -5.00 -2.98 -6.48
C ASP A 68 -4.71 -1.65 -5.78
N GLY A 69 -3.86 -1.69 -4.75
CA GLY A 69 -3.32 -0.52 -4.05
C GLY A 69 -1.89 -0.77 -3.55
N VAL A 70 -1.11 0.31 -3.46
CA VAL A 70 0.26 0.29 -2.96
C VAL A 70 0.48 1.42 -1.96
N VAL A 71 1.04 1.10 -0.81
CA VAL A 71 1.34 2.06 0.27
C VAL A 71 2.83 2.09 0.53
N ILE A 72 3.40 3.28 0.73
CA ILE A 72 4.74 3.44 1.31
C ILE A 72 4.56 4.07 2.68
N ALA A 73 4.97 3.35 3.74
CA ALA A 73 4.96 3.85 5.11
C ALA A 73 6.40 4.06 5.60
N GLY A 74 6.72 5.28 6.00
CA GLY A 74 8.04 5.66 6.52
C GLY A 74 7.99 6.33 7.90
N CYS A 75 9.15 6.61 8.48
CA CYS A 75 9.25 7.46 9.68
C CYS A 75 8.84 8.90 9.36
N HIS A 76 8.38 9.64 10.37
CA HIS A 76 8.09 11.07 10.27
C HIS A 76 9.29 11.86 9.75
N PRO A 77 9.08 12.91 8.91
CA PRO A 77 10.13 13.82 8.51
C PRO A 77 10.86 14.40 9.74
N GLY A 78 12.16 14.16 9.86
CA GLY A 78 12.97 14.50 11.03
C GLY A 78 13.40 13.29 11.85
N ASP A 79 12.56 12.25 11.92
CA ASP A 79 12.77 11.05 12.75
C ASP A 79 13.30 9.86 11.95
N CYS A 80 13.90 10.11 10.78
CA CYS A 80 14.44 9.02 9.99
C CYS A 80 15.64 8.40 10.72
N HIS A 81 15.62 7.08 10.92
CA HIS A 81 16.77 6.35 11.47
C HIS A 81 18.06 6.58 10.66
N TYR A 82 17.92 6.79 9.35
CA TYR A 82 19.04 7.12 8.45
C TYR A 82 19.11 8.63 8.13
N SER A 83 18.69 9.46 9.07
CA SER A 83 18.66 10.93 9.06
C SER A 83 17.77 11.57 8.00
N THR A 84 18.05 11.35 6.71
CA THR A 84 17.39 12.09 5.62
C THR A 84 16.66 11.21 4.60
N GLY A 85 16.68 9.88 4.77
CA GLY A 85 16.14 8.93 3.80
C GLY A 85 14.68 9.22 3.39
N ASN A 86 13.81 9.49 4.34
CA ASN A 86 12.40 9.79 4.08
C ASN A 86 12.18 11.08 3.25
N TYR A 87 13.04 12.09 3.35
CA TYR A 87 12.94 13.30 2.51
C TYR A 87 13.22 13.00 1.03
N TYR A 88 14.10 12.04 0.72
CA TYR A 88 14.30 11.57 -0.65
C TYR A 88 13.05 10.84 -1.17
N THR A 89 12.44 9.99 -0.35
CA THR A 89 11.16 9.36 -0.67
C THR A 89 10.09 10.40 -0.97
N ARG A 90 9.93 11.41 -0.10
CA ARG A 90 8.92 12.47 -0.27
C ARG A 90 9.05 13.20 -1.61
N ARG A 91 10.28 13.59 -1.98
CA ARG A 91 10.57 14.29 -3.24
C ARG A 91 10.42 13.38 -4.47
N ARG A 92 10.92 12.14 -4.40
CA ARG A 92 10.85 11.19 -5.52
C ARG A 92 9.40 10.88 -5.86
N PHE A 93 8.61 10.59 -4.84
CA PHE A 93 7.26 10.09 -5.06
C PHE A 93 6.21 11.20 -5.22
N SER A 94 6.51 12.45 -4.85
CA SER A 94 5.63 13.58 -5.21
C SER A 94 5.53 13.77 -6.72
N VAL A 95 6.62 13.57 -7.46
CA VAL A 95 6.61 13.58 -8.93
C VAL A 95 5.99 12.29 -9.48
N PHE A 96 6.28 11.15 -8.84
CA PHE A 96 5.80 9.84 -9.29
C PHE A 96 4.28 9.69 -9.25
N ILE A 97 3.59 10.32 -8.29
CA ILE A 97 2.11 10.30 -8.23
C ILE A 97 1.50 10.86 -9.52
N ASN A 98 2.02 11.99 -10.03
CA ASN A 98 1.54 12.59 -11.27
C ASN A 98 1.84 11.71 -12.49
N LEU A 99 2.99 11.02 -12.48
CA LEU A 99 3.33 10.06 -13.53
C LEU A 99 2.39 8.85 -13.52
N LEU A 100 2.05 8.30 -12.35
CA LEU A 100 1.10 7.20 -12.24
C LEU A 100 -0.28 7.59 -12.78
N GLU A 101 -0.76 8.79 -12.43
CA GLU A 101 -2.02 9.32 -12.95
C GLU A 101 -2.00 9.46 -14.47
N TYR A 102 -0.92 10.00 -15.03
CA TYR A 102 -0.74 10.09 -16.48
C TYR A 102 -0.73 8.71 -17.17
N MET A 103 -0.15 7.70 -16.51
CA MET A 103 -0.19 6.29 -16.97
C MET A 103 -1.57 5.63 -16.76
N GLY A 104 -2.53 6.36 -16.19
CA GLY A 104 -3.91 5.93 -15.99
C GLY A 104 -4.17 5.27 -14.64
N ILE A 105 -3.22 5.18 -13.72
CA ILE A 105 -3.46 4.66 -12.36
C ILE A 105 -4.10 5.75 -11.51
N GLU A 106 -5.25 5.46 -10.91
CA GLU A 106 -5.95 6.41 -10.04
C GLU A 106 -5.09 6.76 -8.81
N LYS A 107 -5.04 8.04 -8.44
CA LYS A 107 -4.18 8.56 -7.37
C LYS A 107 -4.42 7.85 -6.05
N GLU A 108 -5.66 7.49 -5.77
CA GLU A 108 -6.09 6.84 -4.54
C GLU A 108 -5.54 5.41 -4.39
N ARG A 109 -5.04 4.80 -5.47
CA ARG A 109 -4.38 3.48 -5.42
C ARG A 109 -2.94 3.57 -4.91
N PHE A 110 -2.33 4.75 -4.84
CA PHE A 110 -0.97 4.91 -4.34
C PHE A 110 -0.90 5.97 -3.23
N LYS A 111 -0.54 5.53 -2.01
CA LYS A 111 -0.47 6.40 -0.83
C LYS A 111 0.94 6.37 -0.23
N ILE A 112 1.39 7.52 0.24
CA ILE A 112 2.56 7.64 1.09
C ILE A 112 2.09 8.17 2.43
N ASP A 113 2.48 7.51 3.51
CA ASP A 113 2.19 7.97 4.86
C ASP A 113 3.42 7.88 5.76
N TRP A 114 3.42 8.68 6.82
CA TRP A 114 4.50 8.77 7.79
C TRP A 114 3.98 8.30 9.14
N ILE A 115 4.43 7.13 9.57
CA ILE A 115 3.90 6.41 10.73
C ILE A 115 5.08 6.04 11.63
N SER A 116 5.05 6.55 12.86
CA SER A 116 6.01 6.25 13.92
C SER A 116 5.81 4.83 14.47
N ALA A 117 6.79 4.34 15.25
CA ALA A 117 6.68 3.04 15.91
C ALA A 117 5.53 2.97 16.94
N ALA A 118 5.13 4.11 17.52
CA ALA A 118 4.09 4.17 18.55
C ALA A 118 2.68 4.44 17.97
N GLU A 119 2.56 4.66 16.66
CA GLU A 119 1.32 5.08 15.99
C GLU A 119 0.53 3.89 15.41
N ALA A 120 0.23 2.88 16.23
CA ALA A 120 -0.53 1.71 15.81
C ALA A 120 -1.95 2.07 15.30
N ASN A 121 -2.64 2.97 15.99
CA ASN A 121 -3.96 3.45 15.57
C ASN A 121 -3.90 4.08 14.17
N LYS A 122 -2.90 4.91 13.93
CA LYS A 122 -2.70 5.54 12.62
C LYS A 122 -2.44 4.50 11.54
N PHE A 123 -1.61 3.50 11.82
CA PHE A 123 -1.37 2.41 10.87
C PHE A 123 -2.66 1.71 10.46
N ALA A 124 -3.50 1.31 11.42
CA ALA A 124 -4.77 0.68 11.13
C ALA A 124 -5.71 1.61 10.35
N THR A 125 -5.80 2.89 10.73
CA THR A 125 -6.62 3.88 10.02
C THR A 125 -6.19 4.04 8.57
N VAL A 126 -4.89 4.22 8.30
CA VAL A 126 -4.36 4.40 6.94
C VAL A 126 -4.62 3.17 6.07
N MET A 127 -4.44 1.96 6.62
CA MET A 127 -4.69 0.73 5.85
C MET A 127 -6.18 0.54 5.54
N ASN A 128 -7.07 0.88 6.47
CA ASN A 128 -8.51 0.85 6.22
C ASN A 128 -8.94 1.92 5.21
N GLU A 129 -8.40 3.14 5.28
CA GLU A 129 -8.66 4.22 4.33
C GLU A 129 -8.26 3.83 2.91
N VAL A 130 -7.07 3.28 2.74
CA VAL A 130 -6.59 2.82 1.42
C VAL A 130 -7.45 1.67 0.90
N LEU A 131 -7.84 0.72 1.74
CA LEU A 131 -8.75 -0.35 1.33
C LEU A 131 -10.09 0.20 0.86
N GLU A 132 -10.71 1.08 1.63
CA GLU A 132 -12.00 1.66 1.27
C GLU A 132 -11.93 2.42 -0.06
N ASN A 133 -10.88 3.23 -0.24
CA ASN A 133 -10.64 3.95 -1.48
C ASN A 133 -10.47 3.00 -2.67
N VAL A 134 -9.65 1.96 -2.53
CA VAL A 134 -9.40 0.99 -3.60
C VAL A 134 -10.65 0.14 -3.88
N HIS A 135 -11.41 -0.22 -2.85
CA HIS A 135 -12.65 -0.98 -2.99
C HIS A 135 -13.69 -0.20 -3.79
N ARG A 136 -13.85 1.11 -3.52
CA ARG A 136 -14.72 2.01 -4.29
C ARG A 136 -14.33 2.10 -5.77
N LEU A 137 -13.03 2.05 -6.05
CA LEU A 137 -12.50 2.06 -7.42
C LEU A 137 -12.59 0.72 -8.15
N GLY A 138 -12.83 -0.39 -7.43
CA GLY A 138 -12.85 -1.74 -7.99
C GLY A 138 -11.46 -2.28 -8.38
N PRO A 139 -11.42 -3.45 -9.05
CA PRO A 139 -10.17 -4.13 -9.41
C PRO A 139 -9.34 -3.31 -10.40
N ASN A 140 -8.04 -3.19 -10.13
CA ASN A 140 -7.12 -2.53 -11.05
C ASN A 140 -6.87 -3.42 -12.28
N LYS A 141 -7.27 -2.96 -13.48
CA LYS A 141 -7.01 -3.68 -14.75
C LYS A 141 -5.83 -3.11 -15.53
N LYS A 142 -5.25 -1.97 -15.10
CA LYS A 142 -4.20 -1.23 -15.79
C LYS A 142 -2.82 -1.69 -15.33
N LEU A 143 -1.84 -1.57 -16.23
CA LEU A 143 -0.45 -1.96 -16.02
C LEU A 143 -0.22 -3.42 -15.60
N ARG A 144 -1.21 -4.31 -15.72
CA ARG A 144 -1.03 -5.74 -15.39
C ARG A 144 -0.11 -6.43 -16.40
N ASP A 145 0.82 -7.23 -15.89
CA ASP A 145 1.68 -8.09 -16.71
C ASP A 145 0.91 -9.35 -17.08
N GLY A 146 0.69 -9.58 -18.38
CA GLY A 146 -0.07 -10.73 -18.87
C GLY A 146 0.55 -12.09 -18.53
N ARG A 147 1.83 -12.11 -18.12
CA ARG A 147 2.53 -13.32 -17.66
C ARG A 147 2.12 -13.78 -16.26
N TRP A 148 1.42 -12.95 -15.49
CA TRP A 148 1.14 -13.19 -14.07
C TRP A 148 -0.38 -13.36 -13.78
N LYS A 149 -1.09 -14.01 -14.71
CA LYS A 149 -2.52 -14.34 -14.57
C LYS A 149 -2.75 -15.53 -13.66
#